data_AF-A0A8B8Q0I0-F1
#
_entry.id   AF-A0A8B8Q0I0-F1
#
_cell.length_a   1.000
_cell.length_b   1.000
_cell.length_c   1.000
_cell.angle_alpha   90.00
_cell.angle_beta   90.00
_cell.angle_gamma   90.00
#
_symmetry.space_group_name_H-M   'P 1'
#
loop_
_entity.id
_entity.type
_entity.pdbx_description
1 polymer ?
#
loop_
_entity_poly.entity_id
_entity_poly.type
_entity_poly.pdbx_seq_one_letter_code
_entity_poly.pdbx_strand_id
1 'polypeptide(L)'
;MTSSTGSYNYKMFKYFNRKFKITEIEPPQDVKEAFLRFSNGGTHMGPDQLRLFMAEHQGEPTGAAASEADRVVEEVLRTNFHLVPIPNPKQGLALDDFFHYLLRDDLNGPISCQVHHDMTAPLSHYFIYTGHNSYLTGNQLSSDCSDAPITRALQRGVRVIELDMWPNSDKDDILVLHGRTLTSPVMLVKCLESIKEYAFVKSPYPVIITLEDHLTPELQAKVAEMATQIFGDTLHYPKADFLAEFPSPESLKNRIIISTKPPKEFLESKSAKDKSLFSPTGTHSSEDEAGGKETPDSTSEFDWSESDQDCEDTNANQTPEYRRLITIHAGKPKGSLKEALRVFEDRVRRLSLSEQGLEKAASSHGTDLVRFTQRNILRVYPKGTRVTSSNYNPHLGWMHGAQMVAFNMQGYGKWLWKMHGMFRANGGCGYVKKPEFLMRQGPNKEVHDPKREHIVKKTLKVRVYMGDGWHLEFSPTHFDTFSPPDFYAKVHIVGVPGDNAKKKTRIIENDWFPVWDEEFEFPLTVPELALLRIEVREYDRSEKDDFGGQTCLPISELKTGFRAIPLHDKKGEKYKSVKLLMRFQFV
;
A
#
# COMPACT_ATOMS: atom_id res chain seq x y z
N MET A 1 13.52 34.13 30.95
CA MET A 1 12.50 35.18 30.82
C MET A 1 11.20 34.63 31.37
N THR A 2 10.39 35.47 32.03
CA THR A 2 9.20 35.10 32.81
C THR A 2 8.19 34.27 32.02
N SER A 3 7.95 33.02 32.45
CA SER A 3 6.94 32.12 31.88
C SER A 3 5.54 32.71 32.08
N SER A 4 4.90 33.19 31.02
CA SER A 4 3.47 33.43 31.06
C SER A 4 2.77 32.07 30.89
N THR A 5 2.55 31.37 32.00
CA THR A 5 1.84 30.08 31.97
C THR A 5 0.40 30.32 31.57
N GLY A 6 0.08 30.08 30.30
CA GLY A 6 -1.30 30.07 29.82
C GLY A 6 -2.12 28.97 30.51
N SER A 7 -3.44 29.12 30.52
CA SER A 7 -4.36 28.10 31.05
C SER A 7 -5.51 27.86 30.08
N TYR A 8 -5.86 26.60 29.83
CA TYR A 8 -7.11 26.25 29.18
C TYR A 8 -8.27 26.40 30.18
N ASN A 9 -9.39 26.99 29.73
CA ASN A 9 -10.60 27.14 30.52
C ASN A 9 -11.73 26.31 29.90
N TYR A 10 -12.24 25.32 30.63
CA TYR A 10 -13.37 24.49 30.22
C TYR A 10 -14.60 24.83 31.06
N LYS A 11 -15.73 25.12 30.41
CA LYS A 11 -17.00 25.46 31.07
C LYS A 11 -17.73 24.18 31.46
N MET A 12 -17.83 23.95 32.77
CA MET A 12 -18.59 22.88 33.41
C MET A 12 -19.93 23.42 33.91
N PHE A 13 -21.01 23.11 33.18
CA PHE A 13 -22.33 23.68 33.43
C PHE A 13 -22.27 25.23 33.45
N LYS A 14 -23.41 25.93 33.54
CA LYS A 14 -23.45 27.40 33.30
C LYS A 14 -22.58 28.26 34.25
N TYR A 15 -21.98 27.70 35.31
CA TYR A 15 -21.36 28.46 36.39
C TYR A 15 -19.99 27.95 36.90
N PHE A 16 -19.47 26.79 36.46
CA PHE A 16 -18.17 26.31 36.91
C PHE A 16 -17.15 26.31 35.77
N ASN A 17 -15.94 26.82 36.02
CA ASN A 17 -14.84 26.77 35.06
C ASN A 17 -13.73 25.87 35.62
N ARG A 18 -13.32 24.86 34.88
CA ARG A 18 -12.10 24.09 35.16
C ARG A 18 -10.94 24.74 34.43
N LYS A 19 -9.84 24.98 35.15
CA LYS A 19 -8.60 25.51 34.60
C LYS A 19 -7.56 24.42 34.54
N PHE A 20 -6.92 24.29 33.38
CA PHE A 20 -5.82 23.37 33.17
C PHE A 20 -4.59 24.17 32.77
N LYS A 21 -3.43 23.83 33.35
CA LYS A 21 -2.16 24.48 33.03
C LYS A 21 -1.74 24.03 31.63
N ILE A 22 -1.28 24.97 30.80
CA ILE A 22 -0.63 24.61 29.55
C ILE A 22 0.78 24.14 29.87
N THR A 23 1.13 22.92 29.45
CA THR A 23 2.50 22.43 29.47
C THR A 23 3.28 23.19 28.39
N GLU A 24 4.34 23.91 28.79
CA GLU A 24 5.25 24.52 27.82
C GLU A 24 5.98 23.39 27.08
N ILE A 25 5.95 23.45 25.75
CA ILE A 25 6.68 22.48 24.93
C ILE A 25 8.16 22.79 25.06
N GLU A 26 8.90 21.87 25.69
CA GLU A 26 10.35 21.94 25.75
C GLU A 26 11.01 20.85 24.90
N PRO A 27 12.21 21.11 24.35
CA PRO A 27 12.98 20.06 23.67
C PRO A 27 13.27 18.88 24.63
N PRO A 28 13.07 17.63 24.20
CA PRO A 28 13.46 16.46 24.99
C PRO A 28 14.94 16.46 25.36
N GLN A 29 15.31 15.79 26.45
CA GLN A 29 16.69 15.77 26.95
C GLN A 29 17.68 15.24 25.90
N ASP A 30 17.34 14.16 25.19
CA ASP A 30 18.15 13.64 24.08
C ASP A 30 18.38 14.68 22.96
N VAL A 31 17.41 15.55 22.70
CA VAL A 31 17.53 16.63 21.70
C VAL A 31 18.47 17.73 22.21
N LYS A 32 18.34 18.11 23.49
CA LYS A 32 19.24 19.08 24.16
C LYS A 32 20.69 18.58 24.12
N GLU A 33 20.91 17.29 24.41
CA GLU A 33 22.22 16.65 24.37
C GLU A 33 22.79 16.56 22.96
N ALA A 34 21.97 16.19 21.96
CA ALA A 34 22.40 16.19 20.57
C ALA A 34 22.79 17.60 20.11
N PHE A 35 21.97 18.61 20.43
CA PHE A 35 22.29 20.00 20.12
C PHE A 35 23.64 20.41 20.71
N LEU A 36 23.84 20.20 22.02
CA LEU A 36 25.07 20.55 22.73
C LEU A 36 26.30 19.85 22.14
N ARG A 37 26.16 18.56 21.79
CA ARG A 37 27.23 17.77 21.19
C ARG A 37 27.67 18.35 19.85
N PHE A 38 26.72 18.60 18.94
CA PHE A 38 27.04 19.04 17.58
C PHE A 38 27.33 20.55 17.49
N SER A 39 26.85 21.34 18.44
CA SER A 39 27.21 22.77 18.57
C SER A 39 28.59 22.98 19.24
N ASN A 40 29.27 21.90 19.68
CA ASN A 40 30.51 21.96 20.47
C ASN A 40 30.36 22.81 21.75
N GLY A 41 29.22 22.70 22.44
CA GLY A 41 28.93 23.52 23.62
C GLY A 41 28.47 24.96 23.30
N GLY A 42 28.36 25.33 22.02
CA GLY A 42 27.91 26.63 21.56
C GLY A 42 26.41 26.85 21.75
N THR A 43 26.00 28.12 21.74
CA THR A 43 24.60 28.54 21.82
C THR A 43 23.84 28.42 20.50
N HIS A 44 24.56 28.24 19.39
CA HIS A 44 24.01 28.11 18.04
C HIS A 44 24.71 26.98 17.27
N MET A 45 23.98 26.34 16.37
CA MET A 45 24.47 25.27 15.48
C MET A 45 24.55 25.80 14.04
N GLY A 46 25.76 26.06 13.56
CA GLY A 46 26.00 26.51 12.18
C GLY A 46 25.76 25.42 11.13
N PRO A 47 25.73 25.76 9.83
CA PRO A 47 25.46 24.79 8.76
C PRO A 47 26.42 23.60 8.71
N ASP A 48 27.72 23.84 8.92
CA ASP A 48 28.73 22.75 8.98
C ASP A 48 28.49 21.79 10.15
N GLN A 49 28.03 22.32 11.29
CA GLN A 49 27.69 21.53 12.48
C GLN A 49 26.39 20.75 12.26
N LEU A 50 25.39 21.37 11.63
CA LEU A 50 24.15 20.71 11.25
C LEU A 50 24.42 19.59 10.25
N ARG A 51 25.31 19.79 9.28
CA ARG A 51 25.75 18.74 8.34
C ARG A 51 26.32 17.53 9.09
N LEU A 52 27.17 17.77 10.10
CA LEU A 52 27.71 16.70 10.93
C LEU A 52 26.61 15.97 11.71
N PHE A 53 25.65 16.70 12.29
CA PHE A 53 24.48 16.11 12.94
C PHE A 53 23.66 15.24 11.96
N MET A 54 23.42 15.73 10.75
CA MET A 54 22.65 15.01 9.74
C MET A 54 23.38 13.73 9.31
N ALA A 55 24.69 13.78 9.14
CA ALA A 55 25.47 12.59 8.76
C ALA A 55 25.60 11.58 9.91
N GLU A 56 26.00 12.02 11.11
CA GLU A 56 26.37 11.14 12.22
C GLU A 56 25.18 10.69 13.06
N HIS A 57 24.19 11.55 13.30
CA HIS A 57 23.04 11.26 14.16
C HIS A 57 21.80 10.84 13.37
N GLN A 58 21.54 11.50 12.24
CA GLN A 58 20.39 11.20 11.39
C GLN A 58 20.68 10.13 10.33
N GLY A 59 21.95 9.77 10.12
CA GLY A 59 22.37 8.76 9.14
C GLY A 59 22.12 9.19 7.69
N GLU A 60 22.08 10.50 7.41
CA GLU A 60 21.96 11.02 6.04
C GLU A 60 23.29 10.86 5.28
N PRO A 61 23.28 10.53 3.98
CA PRO A 61 24.50 10.41 3.19
C PRO A 61 25.31 11.72 3.17
N THR A 62 26.62 11.65 3.43
CA THR A 62 27.51 12.81 3.61
C THR A 62 27.48 13.81 2.44
N GLY A 63 27.35 13.30 1.20
CA GLY A 63 27.28 14.14 0.00
C GLY A 63 25.97 14.94 -0.13
N ALA A 64 24.84 14.37 0.30
CA ALA A 64 23.55 15.04 0.30
C ALA A 64 23.41 16.02 1.47
N ALA A 65 24.04 15.71 2.60
CA ALA A 65 23.95 16.52 3.83
C ALA A 65 24.55 17.94 3.67
N ALA A 66 25.52 18.15 2.78
CA ALA A 66 26.18 19.46 2.66
C ALA A 66 25.28 20.55 2.09
N SER A 67 24.72 20.34 0.89
CA SER A 67 23.80 21.31 0.27
C SER A 67 22.47 21.41 1.04
N GLU A 68 22.07 20.33 1.70
CA GLU A 68 20.83 20.29 2.46
C GLU A 68 20.93 21.09 3.77
N ALA A 69 22.05 21.01 4.49
CA ALA A 69 22.22 21.71 5.75
C ALA A 69 22.12 23.23 5.60
N ASP A 70 22.76 23.81 4.57
CA ASP A 70 22.67 25.24 4.27
C ASP A 70 21.21 25.65 4.00
N ARG A 71 20.52 24.88 3.14
CA ARG A 71 19.11 25.11 2.81
C ARG A 71 18.21 25.06 4.04
N VAL A 72 18.40 24.06 4.91
CA VAL A 72 17.62 23.89 6.13
C VAL A 72 17.81 25.08 7.07
N VAL A 73 19.05 25.51 7.30
CA VAL A 73 19.34 26.66 8.17
C VAL A 73 18.67 27.92 7.63
N GLU A 74 18.83 28.21 6.35
CA GLU A 74 18.19 29.38 5.71
C GLU A 74 16.67 29.34 5.82
N GLU A 75 16.07 28.17 5.56
CA GLU A 75 14.61 28.03 5.52
C GLU A 75 13.98 28.14 6.92
N VAL A 76 14.62 27.54 7.94
CA VAL A 76 14.15 27.60 9.33
C VAL A 76 14.21 29.04 9.85
N LEU A 77 15.35 29.72 9.65
CA LEU A 77 15.51 31.12 10.05
C LEU A 77 14.51 32.03 9.33
N ARG A 78 14.29 31.85 8.02
CA ARG A 78 13.31 32.64 7.27
C ARG A 78 11.88 32.49 7.80
N THR A 79 11.52 31.29 8.26
CA THR A 79 10.16 30.99 8.71
C THR A 79 9.91 31.50 10.13
N ASN A 80 10.90 31.44 11.02
CA ASN A 80 10.78 31.94 12.39
C ASN A 80 10.84 33.48 12.47
N PHE A 81 11.51 34.16 11.54
CA PHE A 81 11.63 35.62 11.50
C PHE A 81 10.77 36.24 10.40
N HIS A 82 9.44 36.22 10.54
CA HIS A 82 8.52 36.84 9.56
C HIS A 82 8.54 38.38 9.51
N LEU A 83 9.24 39.09 10.42
CA LEU A 83 9.10 40.56 10.57
C LEU A 83 10.40 41.34 10.87
N VAL A 84 11.59 40.73 10.85
CA VAL A 84 12.85 41.43 11.19
C VAL A 84 13.96 41.05 10.20
N PRO A 85 14.83 41.98 9.75
CA PRO A 85 16.01 41.63 8.96
C PRO A 85 16.84 40.59 9.70
N ILE A 86 17.09 39.45 9.06
CA ILE A 86 17.89 38.35 9.61
C ILE A 86 19.25 38.93 10.02
N PRO A 87 19.63 38.89 11.32
CA PRO A 87 20.96 39.30 11.71
C PRO A 87 21.94 38.22 11.25
N ASN A 88 22.42 38.36 10.00
CA ASN A 88 23.46 37.57 9.38
C ASN A 88 23.15 36.05 9.30
N PRO A 89 22.85 35.46 8.12
CA PRO A 89 22.60 34.02 7.92
C PRO A 89 23.72 33.08 8.41
N LYS A 90 24.88 33.64 8.77
CA LYS A 90 25.98 32.94 9.45
C LYS A 90 25.72 32.65 10.94
N GLN A 91 24.69 33.25 11.55
CA GLN A 91 24.20 32.84 12.87
C GLN A 91 23.41 31.54 12.69
N GLY A 92 23.98 30.43 13.17
CA GLY A 92 23.35 29.11 13.10
C GLY A 92 22.04 29.01 13.90
N LEU A 93 21.46 27.83 13.96
CA LEU A 93 20.20 27.56 14.65
C LEU A 93 20.40 27.61 16.17
N ALA A 94 19.59 28.37 16.91
CA ALA A 94 19.50 28.21 18.36
C ALA A 94 18.81 26.88 18.70
N LEU A 95 18.81 26.49 19.98
CA LEU A 95 18.19 25.24 20.44
C LEU A 95 16.70 25.14 20.05
N ASP A 96 15.96 26.23 20.20
CA ASP A 96 14.53 26.27 19.86
C ASP A 96 14.30 26.17 18.34
N ASP A 97 15.13 26.84 17.54
CA ASP A 97 15.09 26.73 16.07
C ASP A 97 15.39 25.30 15.60
N PHE A 98 16.39 24.67 16.21
CA PHE A 98 16.76 23.28 15.94
C PHE A 98 15.63 22.32 16.32
N PHE A 99 14.99 22.53 17.47
CA PHE A 99 13.85 21.71 17.89
C PHE A 99 12.64 21.89 16.97
N HIS A 100 12.33 23.12 16.54
CA HIS A 100 11.30 23.37 15.53
C HIS A 100 11.61 22.71 14.19
N TYR A 101 12.87 22.73 13.75
CA TYR A 101 13.34 21.98 12.58
C TYR A 101 13.03 20.48 12.72
N LEU A 102 13.32 19.88 13.87
CA LEU A 102 13.08 18.44 14.07
C LEU A 102 11.59 18.05 13.98
N LEU A 103 10.68 18.99 14.22
CA LEU A 103 9.23 18.83 14.14
C LEU A 103 8.66 19.07 12.73
N ARG A 104 9.47 19.50 11.76
CA ARG A 104 9.04 19.72 10.38
C ARG A 104 9.10 18.43 9.56
N ASP A 105 7.96 17.88 9.17
CA ASP A 105 7.91 16.60 8.44
C ASP A 105 8.33 16.70 6.97
N ASP A 106 8.30 17.91 6.41
CA ASP A 106 8.75 18.19 5.04
C ASP A 106 10.28 18.25 4.91
N LEU A 107 10.98 18.67 5.98
CA LEU A 107 12.45 18.65 6.05
C LEU A 107 13.01 17.42 6.77
N ASN A 108 12.31 16.95 7.80
CA ASN A 108 12.78 15.91 8.71
C ASN A 108 11.80 14.71 8.81
N GLY A 109 11.16 14.38 7.70
CA GLY A 109 10.24 13.25 7.59
C GLY A 109 10.93 11.88 7.74
N PRO A 110 10.17 10.81 8.02
CA PRO A 110 10.73 9.52 8.41
C PRO A 110 11.23 8.64 7.25
N ILE A 111 10.87 8.97 6.01
CA ILE A 111 11.13 8.16 4.81
C ILE A 111 11.52 9.06 3.64
N SER A 112 12.20 8.50 2.64
CA SER A 112 12.55 9.24 1.42
C SER A 112 11.35 9.39 0.47
N CYS A 113 11.24 10.56 -0.17
CA CYS A 113 10.26 10.82 -1.22
C CYS A 113 10.77 10.45 -2.62
N GLN A 114 12.00 9.95 -2.75
CA GLN A 114 12.61 9.63 -4.05
C GLN A 114 12.57 8.14 -4.37
N VAL A 115 12.38 7.84 -5.65
CA VAL A 115 12.50 6.49 -6.20
C VAL A 115 13.98 6.11 -6.22
N HIS A 116 14.32 4.97 -5.63
CA HIS A 116 15.71 4.54 -5.47
C HIS A 116 15.91 3.02 -5.64
N HIS A 117 14.83 2.24 -5.70
CA HIS A 117 14.94 0.85 -6.12
C HIS A 117 15.37 0.76 -7.59
N ASP A 118 16.05 -0.33 -7.94
CA ASP A 118 16.23 -0.70 -9.34
C ASP A 118 14.86 -0.96 -9.99
N MET A 119 14.53 -0.20 -11.03
CA MET A 119 13.25 -0.25 -11.75
C MET A 119 13.35 -1.00 -13.10
N THR A 120 14.50 -1.62 -13.37
CA THR A 120 14.80 -2.31 -14.64
C THR A 120 14.52 -3.81 -14.61
N ALA A 121 14.19 -4.38 -13.45
CA ALA A 121 13.80 -5.79 -13.34
C ALA A 121 12.37 -6.04 -13.89
N PRO A 122 11.99 -7.30 -14.17
CA PRO A 122 10.65 -7.65 -14.66
C PRO A 122 9.53 -7.23 -13.70
N LEU A 123 8.32 -6.92 -14.20
CA LEU A 123 7.16 -6.58 -13.36
C LEU A 123 6.86 -7.61 -12.26
N SER A 124 7.14 -8.91 -12.49
CA SER A 124 6.96 -9.97 -11.48
C SER A 124 7.84 -9.77 -10.24
N HIS A 125 8.88 -8.94 -10.30
CA HIS A 125 9.80 -8.65 -9.21
C HIS A 125 9.35 -7.49 -8.32
N TYR A 126 8.17 -6.90 -8.55
CA TYR A 126 7.65 -5.79 -7.76
C TYR A 126 6.31 -6.14 -7.14
N PHE A 127 6.10 -5.73 -5.89
CA PHE A 127 4.75 -5.49 -5.38
C PHE A 127 4.18 -4.26 -6.07
N ILE A 128 2.92 -4.35 -6.51
CA ILE A 128 2.26 -3.32 -7.32
C ILE A 128 1.02 -2.83 -6.58
N TYR A 129 0.89 -1.51 -6.46
CA TYR A 129 -0.21 -0.91 -5.73
C TYR A 129 -1.52 -1.14 -6.49
N THR A 130 -2.39 -2.02 -5.98
CA THR A 130 -3.51 -2.59 -6.74
C THR A 130 -4.87 -2.26 -6.14
N GLY A 131 -5.75 -1.64 -6.94
CA GLY A 131 -7.17 -1.44 -6.61
C GLY A 131 -8.03 -2.65 -6.97
N HIS A 132 -9.13 -2.83 -6.24
CA HIS A 132 -10.21 -3.79 -6.52
C HIS A 132 -11.50 -3.03 -6.79
N ASN A 133 -12.24 -3.42 -7.83
CA ASN A 133 -13.49 -2.77 -8.28
C ASN A 133 -13.39 -1.24 -8.21
N SER A 134 -12.41 -0.70 -8.94
CA SER A 134 -11.89 0.66 -8.73
C SER A 134 -12.89 1.76 -9.07
N TYR A 135 -14.01 1.40 -9.70
CA TYR A 135 -15.12 2.26 -10.08
C TYR A 135 -16.17 2.42 -8.95
N LEU A 136 -16.16 1.58 -7.92
CA LEU A 136 -17.18 1.63 -6.85
C LEU A 136 -16.95 2.81 -5.90
N THR A 137 -18.02 3.55 -5.62
CA THR A 137 -18.00 4.67 -4.67
C THR A 137 -18.20 4.25 -3.22
N GLY A 138 -18.74 3.05 -2.98
CA GLY A 138 -19.02 2.51 -1.65
C GLY A 138 -19.07 0.99 -1.58
N ASN A 139 -20.23 0.46 -1.20
CA ASN A 139 -20.48 -0.98 -1.00
C ASN A 139 -20.62 -1.75 -2.33
N GLN A 140 -20.48 -3.08 -2.28
CA GLN A 140 -20.48 -3.95 -3.47
C GLN A 140 -21.87 -4.24 -4.03
N LEU A 141 -22.97 -3.85 -3.38
CA LEU A 141 -24.32 -4.29 -3.75
C LEU A 141 -25.18 -3.19 -4.37
N SER A 142 -25.04 -1.95 -3.91
CA SER A 142 -26.00 -0.88 -4.23
C SER A 142 -25.37 0.51 -4.30
N SER A 143 -24.05 0.63 -4.19
CA SER A 143 -23.39 1.94 -4.36
C SER A 143 -23.26 2.32 -5.83
N ASP A 144 -23.07 3.61 -6.09
CA ASP A 144 -22.87 4.11 -7.44
C ASP A 144 -21.48 3.75 -7.97
N CYS A 145 -21.37 3.59 -9.28
CA CYS A 145 -20.10 3.51 -10.00
C CYS A 145 -19.72 4.89 -10.57
N SER A 146 -18.44 5.23 -10.52
CA SER A 146 -17.92 6.50 -11.01
C SER A 146 -16.43 6.39 -11.32
N ASP A 147 -15.93 7.32 -12.11
CA ASP A 147 -14.53 7.59 -12.37
C ASP A 147 -13.80 8.32 -11.22
N ALA A 148 -14.54 8.92 -10.27
CA ALA A 148 -13.95 9.66 -9.15
C ALA A 148 -13.11 8.78 -8.19
N PRO A 149 -13.51 7.55 -7.80
CA PRO A 149 -12.66 6.65 -7.03
C PRO A 149 -11.40 6.21 -7.81
N ILE A 150 -11.49 6.05 -9.13
CA ILE A 150 -10.34 5.76 -10.01
C ILE A 150 -9.34 6.92 -9.95
N THR A 151 -9.83 8.15 -10.13
CA THR A 151 -9.02 9.37 -10.06
C THR A 151 -8.28 9.48 -8.73
N ARG A 152 -9.00 9.30 -7.61
CA ARG A 152 -8.41 9.33 -6.25
C ARG A 152 -7.38 8.22 -6.06
N ALA A 153 -7.62 7.02 -6.60
CA ALA A 153 -6.66 5.92 -6.54
C ALA A 153 -5.36 6.25 -7.28
N LEU A 154 -5.45 6.79 -8.50
CA LEU A 154 -4.29 7.19 -9.30
C LEU A 154 -3.49 8.32 -8.65
N GLN A 155 -4.16 9.34 -8.10
CA GLN A 155 -3.53 10.43 -7.35
C GLN A 155 -2.79 9.94 -6.09
N ARG A 156 -3.30 8.89 -5.45
CA ARG A 156 -2.62 8.19 -4.32
C ARG A 156 -1.46 7.29 -4.75
N GLY A 157 -1.28 7.07 -6.06
CA GLY A 157 -0.20 6.25 -6.60
C GLY A 157 -0.58 4.79 -6.88
N VAL A 158 -1.87 4.41 -6.83
CA VAL A 158 -2.34 3.10 -7.28
C VAL A 158 -1.98 2.92 -8.75
N ARG A 159 -1.46 1.74 -9.12
CA ARG A 159 -0.94 1.41 -10.46
C ARG A 159 -1.75 0.33 -11.17
N VAL A 160 -2.64 -0.37 -10.48
CA VAL A 160 -3.57 -1.32 -11.10
C VAL A 160 -5.00 -0.88 -10.83
N ILE A 161 -5.75 -0.64 -11.92
CA ILE A 161 -7.15 -0.22 -11.91
C ILE A 161 -7.98 -1.35 -12.50
N GLU A 162 -9.05 -1.73 -11.81
CA GLU A 162 -9.99 -2.77 -12.26
C GLU A 162 -11.26 -2.16 -12.82
N LEU A 163 -11.69 -2.67 -13.97
CA LEU A 163 -12.93 -2.29 -14.66
C LEU A 163 -13.71 -3.55 -15.06
N ASP A 164 -14.95 -3.65 -14.62
CA ASP A 164 -15.86 -4.75 -14.94
C ASP A 164 -16.79 -4.29 -16.05
N MET A 165 -16.58 -4.80 -17.25
CA MET A 165 -17.24 -4.33 -18.46
C MET A 165 -18.46 -5.19 -18.78
N TRP A 166 -19.61 -4.54 -18.93
CA TRP A 166 -20.88 -5.16 -19.27
C TRP A 166 -21.55 -4.42 -20.43
N PRO A 167 -22.30 -5.12 -21.30
CA PRO A 167 -23.13 -4.46 -22.31
C PRO A 167 -24.21 -3.59 -21.66
N ASN A 168 -24.55 -2.47 -22.27
CA ASN A 168 -25.76 -1.73 -21.94
C ASN A 168 -27.03 -2.51 -22.39
N SER A 169 -28.20 -1.99 -22.03
CA SER A 169 -29.49 -2.63 -22.35
C SER A 169 -29.71 -2.83 -23.85
N ASP A 170 -29.24 -1.89 -24.68
CA ASP A 170 -29.36 -1.94 -26.14
C ASP A 170 -28.26 -2.76 -26.83
N LYS A 171 -27.27 -3.26 -26.06
CA LYS A 171 -26.10 -4.03 -26.50
C LYS A 171 -25.22 -3.34 -27.55
N ASP A 172 -25.24 -2.02 -27.61
CA ASP A 172 -24.47 -1.20 -28.54
C ASP A 172 -23.37 -0.38 -27.83
N ASP A 173 -23.36 -0.33 -26.50
CA ASP A 173 -22.36 0.39 -25.70
C ASP A 173 -21.92 -0.36 -24.44
N ILE A 174 -20.82 0.11 -23.83
CA ILE A 174 -20.18 -0.55 -22.69
C ILE A 174 -20.32 0.27 -21.40
N LEU A 175 -20.85 -0.40 -20.38
CA LEU A 175 -20.98 0.09 -19.02
C LEU A 175 -19.95 -0.58 -18.11
N VAL A 176 -19.54 0.14 -17.08
CA VAL A 176 -18.75 -0.37 -15.96
C VAL A 176 -19.63 -0.43 -14.72
N LEU A 177 -19.82 -1.64 -14.19
CA LEU A 177 -20.59 -1.89 -12.98
C LEU A 177 -20.24 -3.24 -12.34
N HIS A 178 -20.65 -3.44 -11.08
CA HIS A 178 -20.56 -4.77 -10.48
C HIS A 178 -21.76 -5.62 -10.90
N GLY A 179 -21.50 -6.61 -11.74
CA GLY A 179 -22.54 -7.44 -12.37
C GLY A 179 -23.45 -8.14 -11.37
N ARG A 180 -24.71 -8.36 -11.76
CA ARG A 180 -25.74 -9.02 -10.93
C ARG A 180 -26.00 -8.32 -9.58
N THR A 181 -25.72 -7.02 -9.49
CA THR A 181 -26.02 -6.19 -8.30
C THR A 181 -26.84 -4.95 -8.67
N LEU A 182 -27.20 -4.14 -7.66
CA LEU A 182 -27.97 -2.90 -7.82
C LEU A 182 -27.07 -1.65 -7.93
N THR A 183 -25.79 -1.82 -8.26
CA THR A 183 -24.88 -0.68 -8.43
C THR A 183 -25.22 0.12 -9.68
N SER A 184 -25.32 1.45 -9.55
CA SER A 184 -25.57 2.34 -10.70
C SER A 184 -24.35 2.36 -11.63
N PRO A 185 -24.50 2.11 -12.94
CA PRO A 185 -23.37 1.98 -13.86
C PRO A 185 -22.71 3.33 -14.22
N VAL A 186 -21.48 3.27 -14.74
CA VAL A 186 -20.77 4.41 -15.37
C VAL A 186 -20.30 4.01 -16.77
N MET A 187 -20.27 4.95 -17.72
CA MET A 187 -19.79 4.67 -19.08
C MET A 187 -18.30 4.31 -19.09
N LEU A 188 -17.90 3.32 -19.88
CA LEU A 188 -16.49 2.92 -20.02
C LEU A 188 -15.62 4.08 -20.51
N VAL A 189 -16.08 4.83 -21.53
CA VAL A 189 -15.35 5.98 -22.09
C VAL A 189 -14.91 6.96 -21.02
N LYS A 190 -15.82 7.30 -20.08
CA LYS A 190 -15.53 8.22 -18.97
C LYS A 190 -14.43 7.69 -18.06
N CYS A 191 -14.45 6.39 -17.76
CA CYS A 191 -13.39 5.77 -16.95
C CYS A 191 -12.03 5.81 -17.67
N LEU A 192 -12.00 5.52 -18.98
CA LEU A 192 -10.77 5.55 -19.76
C LEU A 192 -10.20 6.98 -19.89
N GLU A 193 -11.05 7.98 -20.08
CA GLU A 193 -10.65 9.40 -20.10
C GLU A 193 -10.03 9.83 -18.78
N SER A 194 -10.67 9.53 -17.64
CA SER A 194 -10.11 9.83 -16.32
C SER A 194 -8.81 9.06 -16.06
N ILE A 195 -8.68 7.81 -16.53
CA ILE A 195 -7.40 7.09 -16.45
C ILE A 195 -6.33 7.81 -17.27
N LYS A 196 -6.61 8.23 -18.51
CA LYS A 196 -5.65 8.95 -19.35
C LYS A 196 -5.13 10.22 -18.68
N GLU A 197 -6.04 11.00 -18.07
CA GLU A 197 -5.70 12.27 -17.42
C GLU A 197 -4.83 12.06 -16.17
N TYR A 198 -5.17 11.07 -15.33
CA TYR A 198 -4.55 10.91 -14.01
C TYR A 198 -3.49 9.81 -13.93
N ALA A 199 -3.29 8.99 -14.98
CA ALA A 199 -2.42 7.82 -14.94
C ALA A 199 -1.03 8.13 -14.39
N PHE A 200 -0.43 9.25 -14.81
CA PHE A 200 0.98 9.55 -14.53
C PHE A 200 1.20 10.76 -13.61
N VAL A 201 0.14 11.30 -12.99
CA VAL A 201 0.23 12.48 -12.09
C VAL A 201 1.11 12.22 -10.88
N LYS A 202 0.96 11.04 -10.25
CA LYS A 202 1.73 10.68 -9.04
C LYS A 202 3.05 9.99 -9.36
N SER A 203 3.13 9.26 -10.48
CA SER A 203 4.23 8.37 -10.80
C SER A 203 4.34 8.16 -12.31
N PRO A 204 5.55 8.20 -12.91
CA PRO A 204 5.74 7.95 -14.33
C PRO A 204 5.70 6.46 -14.69
N TYR A 205 5.67 5.56 -13.70
CA TYR A 205 5.66 4.12 -13.94
C TYR A 205 4.31 3.61 -14.44
N PRO A 206 4.28 2.48 -15.17
CA PRO A 206 3.11 2.05 -15.91
C PRO A 206 1.84 1.91 -15.07
N VAL A 207 0.70 2.15 -15.71
CA VAL A 207 -0.63 1.81 -15.17
C VAL A 207 -1.15 0.56 -15.86
N ILE A 208 -1.60 -0.42 -15.08
CA ILE A 208 -2.19 -1.65 -15.57
C ILE A 208 -3.70 -1.56 -15.39
N ILE A 209 -4.46 -1.72 -16.48
CA ILE A 209 -5.91 -1.84 -16.44
C ILE A 209 -6.25 -3.33 -16.49
N THR A 210 -6.88 -3.83 -15.44
CA THR A 210 -7.40 -5.19 -15.41
C THR A 210 -8.85 -5.18 -15.82
N LEU A 211 -9.17 -5.83 -16.93
CA LEU A 211 -10.53 -5.90 -17.44
C LEU A 211 -11.17 -7.22 -17.01
N GLU A 212 -12.35 -7.13 -16.40
CA GLU A 212 -13.27 -8.25 -16.31
C GLU A 212 -14.28 -8.12 -17.46
N ASP A 213 -14.19 -9.03 -18.42
CA ASP A 213 -14.82 -8.92 -19.72
C ASP A 213 -16.04 -9.82 -19.83
N HIS A 214 -17.23 -9.21 -19.90
CA HIS A 214 -18.53 -9.86 -20.10
C HIS A 214 -19.16 -9.45 -21.46
N LEU A 215 -18.33 -9.06 -22.43
CA LEU A 215 -18.76 -8.45 -23.69
C LEU A 215 -18.84 -9.46 -24.86
N THR A 216 -19.60 -9.11 -25.90
CA THR A 216 -19.59 -9.81 -27.19
C THR A 216 -18.35 -9.40 -28.01
N PRO A 217 -17.96 -10.17 -29.05
CA PRO A 217 -16.84 -9.81 -29.92
C PRO A 217 -16.93 -8.42 -30.59
N GLU A 218 -18.14 -7.97 -30.93
CA GLU A 218 -18.37 -6.64 -31.50
C GLU A 218 -18.10 -5.54 -30.47
N LEU A 219 -18.55 -5.73 -29.23
CA LEU A 219 -18.28 -4.79 -28.14
C LEU A 219 -16.81 -4.82 -27.72
N GLN A 220 -16.14 -5.98 -27.78
CA GLN A 220 -14.68 -6.07 -27.61
C GLN A 220 -13.93 -5.26 -28.67
N ALA A 221 -14.38 -5.29 -29.93
CA ALA A 221 -13.86 -4.44 -31.00
C ALA A 221 -13.97 -2.95 -30.62
N LYS A 222 -15.15 -2.56 -30.12
CA LYS A 222 -15.43 -1.19 -29.68
C LYS A 222 -14.55 -0.78 -28.50
N VAL A 223 -14.29 -1.66 -27.54
CA VAL A 223 -13.33 -1.41 -26.45
C VAL A 223 -11.92 -1.21 -27.01
N ALA A 224 -11.50 -2.01 -27.98
CA ALA A 224 -10.19 -1.89 -28.58
C ALA A 224 -10.02 -0.55 -29.33
N GLU A 225 -11.06 -0.14 -30.05
CA GLU A 225 -11.13 1.17 -30.72
C GLU A 225 -11.08 2.31 -29.69
N MET A 226 -11.95 2.29 -28.68
CA MET A 226 -11.98 3.31 -27.62
C MET A 226 -10.64 3.43 -26.90
N ALA A 227 -10.04 2.31 -26.48
CA ALA A 227 -8.75 2.33 -25.80
C ALA A 227 -7.65 2.89 -26.70
N THR A 228 -7.63 2.53 -27.98
CA THR A 228 -6.64 3.03 -28.95
C THR A 228 -6.82 4.52 -29.21
N GLN A 229 -8.05 5.01 -29.38
CA GLN A 229 -8.34 6.43 -29.61
C GLN A 229 -8.04 7.29 -28.38
N ILE A 230 -8.46 6.82 -27.19
CA ILE A 230 -8.31 7.57 -25.95
C ILE A 230 -6.84 7.57 -25.53
N PHE A 231 -6.20 6.42 -25.39
CA PHE A 231 -4.84 6.36 -24.87
C PHE A 231 -3.78 6.72 -25.91
N GLY A 232 -4.05 6.54 -27.21
CA GLY A 232 -3.12 6.85 -28.29
C GLY A 232 -1.74 6.27 -28.03
N ASP A 233 -0.72 7.13 -28.09
CA ASP A 233 0.68 6.74 -27.87
C ASP A 233 0.97 6.23 -26.46
N THR A 234 0.12 6.50 -25.45
CA THR A 234 0.35 5.97 -24.10
C THR A 234 0.00 4.49 -23.98
N LEU A 235 -0.79 3.92 -24.91
CA LEU A 235 -1.14 2.50 -24.89
C LEU A 235 0.06 1.63 -25.30
N HIS A 236 0.34 0.58 -24.52
CA HIS A 236 1.37 -0.39 -24.86
C HIS A 236 0.79 -1.57 -25.63
N TYR A 237 1.51 -1.99 -26.68
CA TYR A 237 1.21 -3.19 -27.46
C TYR A 237 2.37 -4.19 -27.32
N PRO A 238 2.11 -5.45 -26.95
CA PRO A 238 3.14 -6.47 -26.92
C PRO A 238 3.60 -6.83 -28.35
N LYS A 239 4.92 -7.02 -28.53
CA LYS A 239 5.51 -7.42 -29.83
C LYS A 239 5.22 -8.87 -30.22
N ALA A 240 4.90 -9.71 -29.23
CA ALA A 240 4.63 -11.12 -29.40
C ALA A 240 3.40 -11.51 -28.58
N ASP A 241 2.68 -12.52 -29.04
CA ASP A 241 1.50 -13.04 -28.36
C ASP A 241 1.80 -13.56 -26.95
N PHE A 242 3.02 -14.05 -26.71
CA PHE A 242 3.46 -14.49 -25.39
C PHE A 242 4.79 -13.85 -25.05
N LEU A 243 4.93 -13.52 -23.78
CA LEU A 243 6.15 -12.99 -23.21
C LEU A 243 6.85 -14.11 -22.45
N ALA A 244 8.14 -14.33 -22.71
CA ALA A 244 8.95 -15.24 -21.91
C ALA A 244 9.25 -14.65 -20.50
N GLU A 245 9.22 -13.32 -20.40
CA GLU A 245 9.45 -12.54 -19.19
C GLU A 245 8.67 -11.22 -19.29
N PHE A 246 8.20 -10.69 -18.16
CA PHE A 246 7.51 -9.40 -18.17
C PHE A 246 8.48 -8.25 -18.46
N PRO A 247 8.07 -7.22 -19.22
CA PRO A 247 8.81 -5.97 -19.31
C PRO A 247 9.01 -5.33 -17.92
N SER A 248 9.97 -4.42 -17.81
CA SER A 248 10.27 -3.71 -16.57
C SER A 248 9.42 -2.45 -16.40
N PRO A 249 9.17 -1.98 -15.15
CA PRO A 249 8.57 -0.67 -14.92
C PRO A 249 9.28 0.45 -15.67
N GLU A 250 10.62 0.43 -15.72
CA GLU A 250 11.43 1.42 -16.43
C GLU A 250 11.13 1.44 -17.94
N SER A 251 11.11 0.26 -18.59
CA SER A 251 10.85 0.15 -20.03
C SER A 251 9.43 0.57 -20.44
N LEU A 252 8.51 0.62 -19.48
CA LEU A 252 7.10 0.92 -19.65
C LEU A 252 6.71 2.27 -19.04
N LYS A 253 7.69 3.15 -18.77
CA LYS A 253 7.39 4.51 -18.29
C LYS A 253 6.41 5.21 -19.21
N ASN A 254 5.42 5.87 -18.60
CA ASN A 254 4.33 6.58 -19.24
C ASN A 254 3.47 5.70 -20.17
N ARG A 255 3.39 4.39 -19.89
CA ARG A 255 2.57 3.45 -20.64
C ARG A 255 1.40 2.90 -19.84
N ILE A 256 0.30 2.66 -20.54
CA ILE A 256 -0.91 2.00 -20.06
C ILE A 256 -0.94 0.59 -20.64
N ILE A 257 -1.22 -0.41 -19.81
CA ILE A 257 -1.09 -1.82 -20.13
C ILE A 257 -2.41 -2.53 -19.83
N ILE A 258 -2.91 -3.33 -20.77
CA ILE A 258 -4.14 -4.12 -20.57
C ILE A 258 -3.80 -5.53 -20.05
N SER A 259 -4.53 -5.95 -19.02
CA SER A 259 -4.51 -7.31 -18.48
C SER A 259 -5.92 -7.90 -18.45
N THR A 260 -6.14 -8.96 -19.22
CA THR A 260 -7.43 -9.68 -19.26
C THR A 260 -7.25 -11.13 -19.69
N LYS A 261 -8.33 -11.91 -19.67
CA LYS A 261 -8.36 -13.28 -20.20
C LYS A 261 -8.33 -13.20 -21.73
N PRO A 262 -7.48 -14.00 -22.42
CA PRO A 262 -7.57 -14.13 -23.86
C PRO A 262 -8.92 -14.77 -24.29
N PRO A 263 -9.44 -14.47 -25.49
CA PRO A 263 -10.66 -15.10 -26.03
C PRO A 263 -10.61 -16.64 -26.08
N LYS A 264 -11.77 -17.30 -25.90
CA LYS A 264 -11.91 -18.75 -25.62
C LYS A 264 -11.37 -19.69 -26.73
N GLU A 265 -11.65 -19.45 -28.01
CA GLU A 265 -11.29 -20.39 -29.10
C GLU A 265 -9.76 -20.52 -29.32
N PHE A 266 -8.98 -19.53 -28.85
CA PHE A 266 -7.53 -19.61 -28.86
C PHE A 266 -6.97 -20.65 -27.86
N LEU A 267 -7.65 -20.84 -26.73
CA LEU A 267 -7.28 -21.88 -25.76
C LEU A 267 -7.54 -23.27 -26.35
N GLU A 268 -8.57 -23.41 -27.18
CA GLU A 268 -8.98 -24.66 -27.81
C GLU A 268 -8.05 -25.05 -28.98
N SER A 269 -7.75 -24.12 -29.89
CA SER A 269 -6.83 -24.33 -31.01
C SER A 269 -5.40 -24.73 -30.59
N LYS A 270 -4.96 -24.30 -29.39
CA LYS A 270 -3.69 -24.75 -28.79
C LYS A 270 -3.83 -26.00 -27.94
N SER A 271 -4.93 -26.20 -27.22
CA SER A 271 -5.17 -27.47 -26.53
C SER A 271 -5.20 -28.66 -27.49
N ALA A 272 -5.63 -28.45 -28.75
CA ALA A 272 -5.54 -29.45 -29.82
C ALA A 272 -4.08 -29.75 -30.25
N LYS A 273 -3.16 -28.77 -30.18
CA LYS A 273 -1.73 -28.99 -30.44
C LYS A 273 -1.03 -29.68 -29.26
N ASP A 274 -1.34 -29.31 -28.02
CA ASP A 274 -0.76 -29.92 -26.82
C ASP A 274 -1.34 -31.33 -26.51
N LYS A 275 -2.58 -31.63 -26.93
CA LYS A 275 -3.17 -32.99 -26.84
C LYS A 275 -2.61 -34.00 -27.85
N SER A 276 -1.86 -33.56 -28.87
CA SER A 276 -1.26 -34.48 -29.86
C SER A 276 -0.10 -35.33 -29.31
N LEU A 277 0.28 -35.14 -28.04
CA LEU A 277 1.33 -35.89 -27.34
C LEU A 277 0.80 -36.97 -26.37
N PHE A 278 -0.52 -37.11 -26.20
CA PHE A 278 -1.10 -38.14 -25.34
C PHE A 278 -2.37 -38.71 -25.95
N SER A 279 -2.23 -39.87 -26.59
CA SER A 279 -3.33 -40.77 -26.90
C SER A 279 -3.57 -41.73 -25.73
N PRO A 280 -4.81 -41.85 -25.24
CA PRO A 280 -5.25 -43.05 -24.56
C PRO A 280 -6.25 -43.80 -25.45
N THR A 281 -5.86 -45.00 -25.86
CA THR A 281 -6.75 -46.07 -26.29
C THR A 281 -7.58 -46.58 -25.11
N GLY A 282 -8.88 -46.82 -25.32
CA GLY A 282 -9.72 -47.69 -24.47
C GLY A 282 -11.02 -47.04 -23.98
N THR A 283 -12.10 -47.07 -24.78
CA THR A 283 -13.29 -47.95 -24.68
C THR A 283 -14.36 -47.52 -23.66
N HIS A 284 -15.56 -47.27 -24.17
CA HIS A 284 -16.82 -46.94 -23.48
C HIS A 284 -17.32 -48.03 -22.51
N SER A 285 -17.97 -47.62 -21.42
CA SER A 285 -19.23 -48.20 -20.94
C SER A 285 -19.93 -47.29 -19.92
N SER A 286 -21.22 -47.07 -20.15
CA SER A 286 -22.22 -46.39 -19.31
C SER A 286 -22.79 -47.33 -18.23
N GLU A 287 -23.19 -46.80 -17.07
CA GLU A 287 -24.48 -47.06 -16.39
C GLU A 287 -24.59 -46.32 -15.05
N ASP A 288 -25.81 -45.83 -14.77
CA ASP A 288 -26.28 -45.15 -13.56
C ASP A 288 -26.53 -46.12 -12.39
N GLU A 289 -26.41 -45.66 -11.13
CA GLU A 289 -27.48 -45.62 -10.11
C GLU A 289 -26.97 -45.39 -8.68
N ALA A 290 -27.91 -44.90 -7.85
CA ALA A 290 -27.77 -44.25 -6.56
C ALA A 290 -27.60 -45.19 -5.33
N GLY A 291 -27.09 -44.63 -4.23
CA GLY A 291 -27.20 -45.25 -2.89
C GLY A 291 -26.24 -44.63 -1.85
N GLY A 292 -26.78 -43.92 -0.86
CA GLY A 292 -26.00 -43.23 0.18
C GLY A 292 -25.52 -44.12 1.34
N LYS A 293 -24.41 -43.71 1.98
CA LYS A 293 -24.12 -43.84 3.43
C LYS A 293 -22.84 -43.08 3.83
N GLU A 294 -22.83 -42.61 5.08
CA GLU A 294 -21.90 -41.63 5.67
C GLU A 294 -20.51 -42.19 6.09
N THR A 295 -19.44 -41.47 5.67
CA THR A 295 -18.12 -41.16 6.30
C THR A 295 -17.19 -42.29 6.83
N PRO A 296 -15.84 -42.11 6.99
CA PRO A 296 -15.04 -40.86 6.99
C PRO A 296 -13.70 -40.85 6.20
N ASP A 297 -13.18 -39.64 6.01
CA ASP A 297 -11.78 -39.21 5.82
C ASP A 297 -10.93 -39.82 4.68
N SER A 298 -10.75 -39.05 3.60
CA SER A 298 -9.59 -39.11 2.72
C SER A 298 -9.53 -37.84 1.86
N THR A 299 -8.37 -37.18 1.90
CA THR A 299 -7.87 -36.12 1.01
C THR A 299 -8.70 -35.86 -0.25
N SER A 300 -9.64 -34.90 -0.18
CA SER A 300 -10.32 -34.40 -1.37
C SER A 300 -9.44 -33.38 -2.09
N GLU A 301 -8.85 -33.81 -3.20
CA GLU A 301 -8.34 -32.90 -4.21
C GLU A 301 -9.50 -32.02 -4.69
N PHE A 302 -9.40 -30.72 -4.39
CA PHE A 302 -10.45 -29.76 -4.69
C PHE A 302 -10.28 -29.26 -6.13
N ASP A 303 -11.24 -29.59 -6.98
CA ASP A 303 -11.37 -29.08 -8.34
C ASP A 303 -11.88 -27.63 -8.31
N TRP A 304 -11.22 -26.75 -9.05
CA TRP A 304 -11.58 -25.33 -9.14
C TRP A 304 -12.70 -25.13 -10.17
N SER A 305 -13.89 -25.67 -9.89
CA SER A 305 -15.11 -25.35 -10.64
C SER A 305 -15.97 -24.36 -9.85
N GLU A 306 -15.57 -23.09 -9.78
CA GLU A 306 -16.53 -22.03 -9.45
C GLU A 306 -17.44 -21.80 -10.66
N SER A 307 -18.72 -22.06 -10.46
CA SER A 307 -19.79 -21.94 -11.44
C SER A 307 -20.16 -20.48 -11.66
N ASP A 308 -19.52 -19.85 -12.64
CA ASP A 308 -20.21 -18.82 -13.42
C ASP A 308 -20.75 -19.51 -14.67
N GLN A 309 -22.09 -19.65 -14.71
CA GLN A 309 -22.81 -19.95 -15.94
C GLN A 309 -22.61 -18.78 -16.89
N ASP A 310 -21.62 -18.92 -17.78
CA ASP A 310 -21.47 -18.09 -18.97
C ASP A 310 -22.64 -18.41 -19.92
N CYS A 311 -23.24 -17.36 -20.46
CA CYS A 311 -24.29 -17.42 -21.48
C CYS A 311 -23.83 -18.16 -22.73
N GLU A 312 -24.81 -18.80 -23.38
CA GLU A 312 -24.70 -19.76 -24.47
C GLU A 312 -23.88 -19.30 -25.70
N ASP A 313 -23.34 -20.33 -26.36
CA ASP A 313 -22.63 -20.35 -27.63
C ASP A 313 -23.19 -19.39 -28.68
N THR A 314 -22.31 -18.54 -29.21
CA THR A 314 -22.39 -18.12 -30.61
C THR A 314 -20.99 -18.15 -31.22
N ASN A 315 -20.81 -19.04 -32.20
CA ASN A 315 -19.68 -19.03 -33.13
C ASN A 315 -19.62 -17.64 -33.80
N ALA A 316 -18.67 -16.81 -33.39
CA ALA A 316 -18.43 -15.50 -33.99
C ALA A 316 -16.93 -15.21 -34.06
N ASN A 317 -16.46 -15.03 -35.29
CA ASN A 317 -15.11 -14.70 -35.70
C ASN A 317 -14.52 -13.58 -34.81
N GLN A 318 -13.44 -13.87 -34.07
CA GLN A 318 -12.79 -12.95 -33.13
C GLN A 318 -12.37 -11.62 -33.75
N THR A 319 -12.23 -10.58 -32.91
CA THR A 319 -11.54 -9.32 -33.23
C THR A 319 -10.05 -9.39 -32.84
N PRO A 320 -9.12 -9.55 -33.81
CA PRO A 320 -7.67 -9.57 -33.55
C PRO A 320 -7.17 -8.30 -32.84
N GLU A 321 -7.87 -7.18 -32.98
CA GLU A 321 -7.53 -5.87 -32.44
C GLU A 321 -7.56 -5.87 -30.91
N TYR A 322 -8.62 -6.39 -30.29
CA TYR A 322 -8.75 -6.44 -28.83
C TYR A 322 -7.68 -7.34 -28.21
N ARG A 323 -7.43 -8.50 -28.83
CA ARG A 323 -6.37 -9.43 -28.43
C ARG A 323 -4.99 -8.76 -28.45
N ARG A 324 -4.69 -7.96 -29.49
CA ARG A 324 -3.41 -7.27 -29.64
C ARG A 324 -3.14 -6.24 -28.53
N LEU A 325 -4.14 -5.83 -27.75
CA LEU A 325 -3.94 -4.94 -26.61
C LEU A 325 -3.45 -5.69 -25.36
N ILE A 326 -3.69 -7.00 -25.27
CA ILE A 326 -3.50 -7.77 -24.04
C ILE A 326 -2.02 -8.08 -23.83
N THR A 327 -1.38 -7.36 -22.91
CA THR A 327 0.03 -7.58 -22.55
C THR A 327 0.18 -8.63 -21.45
N ILE A 328 -0.68 -8.59 -20.43
CA ILE A 328 -0.63 -9.52 -19.29
C ILE A 328 -1.81 -10.48 -19.36
N HIS A 329 -1.54 -11.70 -19.80
CA HIS A 329 -2.58 -12.72 -20.00
C HIS A 329 -3.02 -13.31 -18.66
N ALA A 330 -4.31 -13.17 -18.35
CA ALA A 330 -4.92 -13.81 -17.20
C ALA A 330 -5.32 -15.26 -17.51
N GLY A 331 -4.89 -16.19 -16.68
CA GLY A 331 -5.30 -17.60 -16.73
C GLY A 331 -6.34 -17.92 -15.67
N LYS A 332 -7.22 -18.89 -15.96
CA LYS A 332 -7.98 -19.60 -14.91
C LYS A 332 -7.10 -20.69 -14.30
N PRO A 333 -7.08 -20.88 -12.97
CA PRO A 333 -6.55 -22.11 -12.40
C PRO A 333 -7.34 -23.29 -12.98
N LYS A 334 -6.64 -24.30 -13.47
CA LYS A 334 -7.24 -25.55 -13.99
C LYS A 334 -6.56 -26.72 -13.29
N GLY A 335 -7.32 -27.75 -12.97
CA GLY A 335 -6.83 -28.94 -12.28
C GLY A 335 -6.45 -28.64 -10.83
N SER A 336 -5.55 -29.47 -10.30
CA SER A 336 -5.03 -29.33 -8.94
C SER A 336 -4.31 -27.98 -8.74
N LEU A 337 -4.21 -27.52 -7.50
CA LEU A 337 -3.47 -26.28 -7.19
C LEU A 337 -2.00 -26.33 -7.64
N LYS A 338 -1.38 -27.51 -7.59
CA LYS A 338 -0.01 -27.73 -8.05
C LYS A 338 0.13 -27.53 -9.56
N GLU A 339 -0.84 -28.01 -10.34
CA GLU A 339 -0.89 -27.80 -11.79
C GLU A 339 -1.18 -26.33 -12.13
N ALA A 340 -2.12 -25.72 -11.40
CA ALA A 340 -2.42 -24.31 -11.54
C ALA A 340 -1.17 -23.44 -11.28
N LEU A 341 -0.36 -23.76 -10.26
CA LEU A 341 0.87 -23.04 -9.92
C LEU A 341 2.12 -23.48 -10.71
N ARG A 342 1.96 -24.33 -11.74
CA ARG A 342 3.07 -24.73 -12.59
C ARG A 342 3.69 -23.51 -13.28
N VAL A 343 5.02 -23.46 -13.25
CA VAL A 343 5.84 -22.44 -13.93
C VAL A 343 6.30 -22.99 -15.28
N PHE A 344 6.15 -22.18 -16.32
CA PHE A 344 6.63 -22.45 -17.66
C PHE A 344 7.81 -21.52 -17.96
N GLU A 345 8.84 -22.01 -18.64
CA GLU A 345 10.07 -21.23 -18.91
C GLU A 345 9.92 -20.31 -20.12
N ASP A 346 9.04 -20.67 -21.05
CA ASP A 346 8.81 -20.01 -22.35
C ASP A 346 7.72 -18.93 -22.29
N ARG A 347 6.93 -18.88 -21.21
CA ARG A 347 5.79 -17.99 -21.08
C ARG A 347 5.55 -17.55 -19.63
N VAL A 348 5.21 -16.28 -19.45
CA VAL A 348 4.67 -15.76 -18.20
C VAL A 348 3.15 -15.59 -18.27
N ARG A 349 2.48 -15.71 -17.13
CA ARG A 349 1.04 -15.51 -17.00
C ARG A 349 0.69 -14.82 -15.70
N ARG A 350 -0.56 -14.37 -15.62
CA ARG A 350 -1.19 -13.93 -14.37
C ARG A 350 -2.22 -14.96 -13.91
N LEU A 351 -2.24 -15.26 -12.62
CA LEU A 351 -3.34 -15.98 -11.97
C LEU A 351 -4.03 -15.07 -10.94
N SER A 352 -5.32 -15.32 -10.70
CA SER A 352 -6.10 -14.62 -9.69
C SER A 352 -6.62 -15.64 -8.66
N LEU A 353 -6.50 -15.33 -7.37
CA LEU A 353 -7.08 -16.10 -6.27
C LEU A 353 -7.88 -15.17 -5.35
N SER A 354 -8.99 -15.66 -4.81
CA SER A 354 -9.66 -14.98 -3.70
C SER A 354 -8.76 -15.02 -2.44
N GLU A 355 -9.00 -14.15 -1.47
CA GLU A 355 -8.26 -14.17 -0.20
C GLU A 355 -8.30 -15.54 0.49
N GLN A 356 -9.43 -16.26 0.39
CA GLN A 356 -9.60 -17.61 0.95
C GLN A 356 -8.83 -18.65 0.14
N GLY A 357 -8.83 -18.50 -1.18
CA GLY A 357 -8.00 -19.33 -2.06
C GLY A 357 -6.51 -19.18 -1.76
N LEU A 358 -6.06 -17.95 -1.49
CA LEU A 358 -4.69 -17.70 -1.03
C LEU A 358 -4.42 -18.35 0.33
N GLU A 359 -5.32 -18.23 1.31
CA GLU A 359 -5.16 -18.87 2.63
C GLU A 359 -4.97 -20.39 2.53
N LYS A 360 -5.81 -21.05 1.72
CA LYS A 360 -5.69 -22.48 1.45
C LYS A 360 -4.37 -22.82 0.73
N ALA A 361 -4.01 -22.04 -0.27
CA ALA A 361 -2.78 -22.26 -1.05
C ALA A 361 -1.50 -22.02 -0.22
N ALA A 362 -1.46 -20.97 0.60
CA ALA A 362 -0.35 -20.69 1.51
C ALA A 362 -0.17 -21.79 2.57
N SER A 363 -1.29 -22.36 3.04
CA SER A 363 -1.26 -23.43 4.04
C SER A 363 -0.73 -24.74 3.48
N SER A 364 -1.05 -25.08 2.23
CA SER A 364 -0.75 -26.40 1.64
C SER A 364 0.40 -26.40 0.62
N HIS A 365 0.64 -25.29 -0.08
CA HIS A 365 1.54 -25.17 -1.23
C HIS A 365 2.34 -23.85 -1.21
N GLY A 366 2.78 -23.41 -0.01
CA GLY A 366 3.44 -22.11 0.19
C GLY A 366 4.70 -21.91 -0.67
N THR A 367 5.57 -22.92 -0.77
CA THR A 367 6.78 -22.85 -1.60
C THR A 367 6.46 -22.85 -3.10
N ASP A 368 5.39 -23.52 -3.52
CA ASP A 368 4.92 -23.46 -4.91
C ASP A 368 4.40 -22.07 -5.28
N LEU A 369 3.72 -21.38 -4.36
CA LEU A 369 3.31 -19.98 -4.55
C LEU A 369 4.53 -19.07 -4.73
N VAL A 370 5.54 -19.19 -3.85
CA VAL A 370 6.78 -18.39 -3.98
C VAL A 370 7.47 -18.68 -5.31
N ARG A 371 7.61 -19.95 -5.70
CA ARG A 371 8.19 -20.34 -6.99
C ARG A 371 7.40 -19.74 -8.16
N PHE A 372 6.07 -19.78 -8.09
CA PHE A 372 5.20 -19.20 -9.10
C PHE A 372 5.44 -17.69 -9.23
N THR A 373 5.45 -16.96 -8.12
CA THR A 373 5.56 -15.49 -8.11
C THR A 373 6.95 -14.96 -8.44
N GLN A 374 7.99 -15.79 -8.49
CA GLN A 374 9.31 -15.38 -8.99
C GLN A 374 9.24 -14.92 -10.46
N ARG A 375 8.48 -15.63 -11.31
CA ARG A 375 8.33 -15.30 -12.75
C ARG A 375 6.96 -14.81 -13.16
N ASN A 376 5.91 -15.28 -12.49
CA ASN A 376 4.52 -14.99 -12.85
C ASN A 376 3.91 -13.95 -11.91
N ILE A 377 2.77 -13.39 -12.30
CA ILE A 377 2.02 -12.45 -11.46
C ILE A 377 0.88 -13.20 -10.76
N LEU A 378 0.80 -13.06 -9.44
CA LEU A 378 -0.36 -13.48 -8.65
C LEU A 378 -1.17 -12.27 -8.22
N ARG A 379 -2.44 -12.24 -8.63
CA ARG A 379 -3.45 -11.31 -8.15
C ARG A 379 -4.25 -11.96 -7.03
N VAL A 380 -4.47 -11.23 -5.95
CA VAL A 380 -5.27 -11.65 -4.80
C VAL A 380 -6.38 -10.62 -4.62
N TYR A 381 -7.62 -11.06 -4.48
CA TYR A 381 -8.78 -10.15 -4.37
C TYR A 381 -9.68 -10.49 -3.17
N PRO A 382 -10.43 -9.51 -2.63
CA PRO A 382 -11.36 -9.73 -1.53
C PRO A 382 -12.44 -10.76 -1.90
N LYS A 383 -12.89 -11.59 -0.94
CA LYS A 383 -14.00 -12.52 -1.18
C LYS A 383 -15.33 -11.77 -1.37
N GLY A 384 -16.25 -12.37 -2.13
CA GLY A 384 -17.57 -11.80 -2.44
C GLY A 384 -18.44 -11.49 -1.21
N THR A 385 -18.25 -12.20 -0.08
CA THR A 385 -19.01 -11.91 1.15
C THR A 385 -18.63 -10.58 1.82
N ARG A 386 -17.60 -9.87 1.35
CA ARG A 386 -17.21 -8.52 1.83
C ARG A 386 -18.06 -7.44 1.18
N VAL A 387 -19.37 -7.56 1.29
CA VAL A 387 -20.36 -6.67 0.65
C VAL A 387 -20.23 -5.20 1.08
N THR A 388 -19.69 -4.94 2.26
CA THR A 388 -19.41 -3.58 2.78
C THR A 388 -18.08 -2.99 2.30
N SER A 389 -17.40 -3.64 1.33
CA SER A 389 -16.10 -3.23 0.81
C SER A 389 -14.98 -3.19 1.87
N SER A 390 -15.09 -4.02 2.91
CA SER A 390 -13.99 -4.24 3.86
C SER A 390 -12.78 -4.90 3.19
N ASN A 391 -11.60 -4.78 3.79
CA ASN A 391 -10.35 -5.34 3.26
C ASN A 391 -9.80 -6.47 4.15
N TYR A 392 -8.89 -7.26 3.59
CA TYR A 392 -8.24 -8.43 4.22
C TYR A 392 -6.80 -8.14 4.64
N ASN A 393 -6.11 -9.08 5.28
CA ASN A 393 -4.70 -8.88 5.66
C ASN A 393 -3.77 -9.02 4.43
N PRO A 394 -3.04 -7.98 3.99
CA PRO A 394 -2.24 -8.07 2.77
C PRO A 394 -0.95 -8.88 2.94
N HIS A 395 -0.47 -9.06 4.17
CA HIS A 395 0.85 -9.66 4.44
C HIS A 395 0.95 -11.10 3.97
N LEU A 396 -0.15 -11.86 4.02
CA LEU A 396 -0.13 -13.25 3.56
C LEU A 396 0.24 -13.32 2.07
N GLY A 397 -0.25 -12.38 1.25
CA GLY A 397 0.10 -12.28 -0.17
C GLY A 397 1.55 -11.86 -0.35
N TRP A 398 2.00 -10.82 0.35
CA TRP A 398 3.36 -10.31 0.23
C TRP A 398 4.43 -11.32 0.69
N MET A 399 4.17 -12.09 1.75
CA MET A 399 5.03 -13.18 2.21
C MET A 399 5.24 -14.27 1.15
N HIS A 400 4.26 -14.48 0.28
CA HIS A 400 4.33 -15.45 -0.81
C HIS A 400 4.68 -14.80 -2.16
N GLY A 401 5.11 -13.53 -2.14
CA GLY A 401 5.57 -12.79 -3.32
C GLY A 401 4.46 -12.31 -4.26
N ALA A 402 3.18 -12.35 -3.85
CA ALA A 402 2.06 -11.89 -4.65
C ALA A 402 2.16 -10.40 -4.95
N GLN A 403 2.16 -10.05 -6.23
CA GLN A 403 2.44 -8.71 -6.72
C GLN A 403 1.19 -7.83 -6.67
N MET A 404 0.03 -8.39 -7.02
CA MET A 404 -1.23 -7.66 -7.15
C MET A 404 -2.18 -8.01 -6.00
N VAL A 405 -1.89 -7.48 -4.82
CA VAL A 405 -2.78 -7.63 -3.65
C VAL A 405 -3.85 -6.54 -3.73
N ALA A 406 -5.01 -6.87 -4.32
CA ALA A 406 -6.06 -5.93 -4.69
C ALA A 406 -6.95 -5.55 -3.49
N PHE A 407 -7.19 -4.24 -3.33
CA PHE A 407 -7.91 -3.66 -2.18
C PHE A 407 -9.03 -2.72 -2.62
N ASN A 408 -10.13 -2.72 -1.87
CA ASN A 408 -11.20 -1.72 -1.99
C ASN A 408 -10.68 -0.37 -1.47
N MET A 409 -10.31 0.54 -2.38
CA MET A 409 -9.65 1.82 -2.06
C MET A 409 -10.60 2.90 -1.54
N GLN A 410 -11.90 2.76 -1.80
CA GLN A 410 -12.97 3.65 -1.34
C GLN A 410 -13.29 3.49 0.16
N GLY A 411 -12.84 2.39 0.77
CA GLY A 411 -13.04 2.10 2.18
C GLY A 411 -12.03 2.78 3.10
N TYR A 412 -11.98 2.32 4.36
CA TYR A 412 -10.98 2.75 5.34
C TYR A 412 -10.68 1.64 6.35
N GLY A 413 -9.68 1.87 7.21
CA GLY A 413 -9.37 1.01 8.34
C GLY A 413 -8.00 0.32 8.26
N LYS A 414 -7.69 -0.47 9.29
CA LYS A 414 -6.33 -0.95 9.59
C LYS A 414 -5.61 -1.67 8.44
N TRP A 415 -6.35 -2.39 7.61
CA TRP A 415 -5.76 -3.12 6.49
C TRP A 415 -5.39 -2.18 5.35
N LEU A 416 -6.27 -1.23 5.04
CA LEU A 416 -5.99 -0.22 4.02
C LEU A 416 -4.87 0.73 4.48
N TRP A 417 -4.79 1.05 5.78
CA TRP A 417 -3.64 1.79 6.33
C TRP A 417 -2.30 1.06 6.12
N LYS A 418 -2.29 -0.28 6.25
CA LYS A 418 -1.09 -1.09 5.96
C LYS A 418 -0.75 -1.08 4.48
N MET A 419 -1.76 -1.17 3.60
CA MET A 419 -1.58 -1.05 2.16
C MET A 419 -0.94 0.31 1.81
N HIS A 420 -1.50 1.42 2.30
CA HIS A 420 -0.93 2.75 2.12
C HIS A 420 0.50 2.83 2.66
N GLY A 421 0.75 2.27 3.86
CA GLY A 421 2.08 2.25 4.47
C GLY A 421 3.12 1.54 3.61
N MET A 422 2.82 0.33 3.12
CA MET A 422 3.72 -0.43 2.23
C MET A 422 4.08 0.37 0.97
N PHE A 423 3.10 0.99 0.33
CA PHE A 423 3.29 1.73 -0.92
C PHE A 423 3.74 3.18 -0.74
N ARG A 424 4.05 3.62 0.48
CA ARG A 424 4.88 4.82 0.70
C ARG A 424 6.36 4.57 0.40
N ALA A 425 6.78 3.30 0.39
CA ALA A 425 8.13 2.91 -0.01
C ALA A 425 8.48 3.37 -1.43
N ASN A 426 9.78 3.44 -1.72
CA ASN A 426 10.30 3.76 -3.04
C ASN A 426 9.73 5.06 -3.65
N GLY A 427 9.68 6.12 -2.83
CA GLY A 427 9.16 7.43 -3.24
C GLY A 427 7.65 7.46 -3.50
N GLY A 428 6.91 6.45 -3.05
CA GLY A 428 5.46 6.38 -3.24
C GLY A 428 5.04 6.18 -4.69
N CYS A 429 5.91 5.59 -5.51
CA CYS A 429 5.69 5.47 -6.95
C CYS A 429 4.72 4.34 -7.37
N GLY A 430 4.26 3.55 -6.40
CA GLY A 430 3.31 2.45 -6.59
C GLY A 430 3.94 1.10 -6.98
N TYR A 431 5.27 1.05 -7.11
CA TYR A 431 6.05 -0.18 -7.35
C TYR A 431 7.13 -0.33 -6.28
N VAL A 432 7.11 -1.45 -5.56
CA VAL A 432 8.07 -1.76 -4.48
C VAL A 432 8.78 -3.05 -4.85
N LYS A 433 10.10 -3.01 -5.04
CA LYS A 433 10.87 -4.20 -5.42
C LYS A 433 10.77 -5.24 -4.30
N LYS A 434 10.52 -6.50 -4.67
CA LYS A 434 10.45 -7.59 -3.71
C LYS A 434 11.83 -7.84 -3.09
N PRO A 435 11.90 -8.40 -1.87
CA PRO A 435 13.15 -8.92 -1.32
C PRO A 435 13.75 -10.01 -2.22
N GLU A 436 15.08 -10.12 -2.25
CA GLU A 436 15.81 -11.05 -3.13
C GLU A 436 15.34 -12.50 -2.98
N PHE A 437 15.06 -12.92 -1.74
CA PHE A 437 14.59 -14.27 -1.42
C PHE A 437 13.19 -14.61 -1.99
N LEU A 438 12.42 -13.61 -2.45
CA LEU A 438 11.14 -13.79 -3.15
C LEU A 438 11.25 -13.61 -4.69
N MET A 439 12.43 -13.29 -5.20
CA MET A 439 12.68 -13.07 -6.63
C MET A 439 13.51 -14.20 -7.26
N ARG A 440 14.46 -14.78 -6.52
CA ARG A 440 15.36 -15.81 -7.04
C ARG A 440 15.38 -17.05 -6.18
N GLN A 441 15.74 -18.16 -6.81
CA GLN A 441 16.09 -19.39 -6.10
C GLN A 441 17.49 -19.26 -5.48
N GLY A 442 17.70 -19.94 -4.35
CA GLY A 442 19.02 -20.05 -3.73
C GLY A 442 20.00 -20.88 -4.57
N PRO A 443 21.28 -20.96 -4.16
CA PRO A 443 22.34 -21.66 -4.90
C PRO A 443 22.02 -23.10 -5.30
N ASN A 444 21.21 -23.81 -4.51
CA ASN A 444 20.81 -25.20 -4.74
C ASN A 444 19.39 -25.34 -5.32
N LYS A 445 18.88 -24.32 -6.01
CA LYS A 445 17.48 -24.23 -6.46
C LYS A 445 16.47 -24.23 -5.31
N GLU A 446 16.93 -23.86 -4.11
CA GLU A 446 16.09 -23.74 -2.94
C GLU A 446 15.09 -22.59 -3.11
N VAL A 447 13.83 -22.86 -2.77
CA VAL A 447 12.78 -21.84 -2.74
C VAL A 447 12.56 -21.43 -1.31
N HIS A 448 12.45 -20.13 -1.06
CA HIS A 448 12.12 -19.61 0.25
C HIS A 448 10.79 -20.19 0.74
N ASP A 449 10.81 -20.74 1.97
CA ASP A 449 9.62 -21.20 2.68
C ASP A 449 9.19 -20.13 3.69
N PRO A 450 8.05 -19.45 3.49
CA PRO A 450 7.55 -18.42 4.40
C PRO A 450 7.19 -18.93 5.81
N LYS A 451 7.11 -20.25 6.02
CA LYS A 451 6.87 -20.85 7.34
C LYS A 451 8.16 -21.16 8.10
N ARG A 452 9.32 -21.08 7.45
CA ARG A 452 10.59 -21.39 8.10
C ARG A 452 10.89 -20.35 9.17
N GLU A 453 11.37 -20.80 10.32
CA GLU A 453 11.85 -19.89 11.35
C GLU A 453 13.05 -19.11 10.83
N HIS A 454 13.04 -17.81 11.10
CA HIS A 454 14.09 -16.90 10.70
C HIS A 454 14.85 -16.41 11.92
N ILE A 455 16.17 -16.26 11.76
CA ILE A 455 17.01 -15.58 12.74
C ILE A 455 16.74 -14.08 12.70
N VAL A 456 16.95 -13.41 13.83
CA VAL A 456 16.89 -11.95 13.91
C VAL A 456 17.99 -11.38 13.02
N LYS A 457 17.61 -10.55 12.05
CA LYS A 457 18.53 -9.86 11.14
C LYS A 457 18.87 -8.46 11.61
N LYS A 458 17.92 -7.80 12.29
CA LYS A 458 18.00 -6.38 12.65
C LYS A 458 17.15 -6.11 13.87
N THR A 459 17.59 -5.25 14.78
CA THR A 459 16.74 -4.76 15.87
C THR A 459 16.40 -3.29 15.65
N LEU A 460 15.12 -2.95 15.65
CA LEU A 460 14.65 -1.57 15.58
C LEU A 460 14.34 -1.07 17.00
N LYS A 461 15.05 -0.03 17.44
CA LYS A 461 14.65 0.76 18.60
C LYS A 461 13.82 1.96 18.17
N VAL A 462 12.71 2.17 18.87
CA VAL A 462 11.76 3.25 18.62
C VAL A 462 11.56 4.02 19.92
N ARG A 463 12.02 5.27 19.97
CA ARG A 463 11.71 6.19 21.07
C ARG A 463 10.60 7.14 20.66
N VAL A 464 9.50 7.15 21.41
CA VAL A 464 8.36 8.06 21.25
C VAL A 464 8.54 9.18 22.25
N TYR A 465 8.98 10.36 21.82
CA TYR A 465 9.18 11.49 22.73
C TYR A 465 7.86 12.16 23.07
N MET A 466 7.21 12.74 22.06
CA MET A 466 6.06 13.61 22.26
C MET A 466 5.19 13.71 21.02
N GLY A 467 4.01 14.29 21.17
CA GLY A 467 3.12 14.67 20.07
C GLY A 467 2.68 16.13 20.15
N ASP A 468 2.35 16.70 18.99
CA ASP A 468 1.93 18.09 18.85
C ASP A 468 0.89 18.24 17.71
N GLY A 469 0.13 19.34 17.74
CA GLY A 469 -0.71 19.80 16.64
C GLY A 469 -2.19 19.50 16.76
N TRP A 470 -2.63 18.68 17.72
CA TRP A 470 -4.06 18.39 17.91
C TRP A 470 -4.87 19.65 18.25
N HIS A 471 -4.34 20.53 19.08
CA HIS A 471 -4.99 21.79 19.47
C HIS A 471 -5.18 22.78 18.30
N LEU A 472 -4.45 22.59 17.19
CA LEU A 472 -4.59 23.39 15.96
C LEU A 472 -5.59 22.77 14.97
N GLU A 473 -5.79 21.46 15.05
CA GLU A 473 -6.63 20.68 14.13
C GLU A 473 -8.06 20.49 14.68
N PHE A 474 -8.20 20.38 15.99
CA PHE A 474 -9.44 20.03 16.67
C PHE A 474 -9.92 21.14 17.59
N SER A 475 -11.24 21.22 17.78
CA SER A 475 -11.81 22.13 18.78
C SER A 475 -11.39 21.69 20.20
N PRO A 476 -11.33 22.62 21.17
CA PRO A 476 -10.95 22.27 22.55
C PRO A 476 -11.83 21.20 23.19
N THR A 477 -13.06 21.00 22.71
CA THR A 477 -14.01 20.02 23.24
C THR A 477 -14.21 18.81 22.32
N HIS A 478 -13.29 18.58 21.38
CA HIS A 478 -13.44 17.53 20.36
C HIS A 478 -13.39 16.13 20.97
N PHE A 479 -12.41 15.89 21.85
CA PHE A 479 -12.22 14.62 22.53
C PHE A 479 -13.03 14.60 23.83
N ASP A 480 -12.71 15.53 24.72
CA ASP A 480 -13.39 15.69 25.99
C ASP A 480 -14.20 16.98 26.07
N THR A 481 -15.44 16.89 26.55
CA THR A 481 -16.29 18.09 26.67
C THR A 481 -15.76 19.06 27.74
N PHE A 482 -15.05 18.54 28.75
CA PHE A 482 -14.83 19.23 30.02
C PHE A 482 -13.36 19.22 30.51
N SER A 483 -12.47 18.67 29.70
CA SER A 483 -11.03 18.56 29.96
C SER A 483 -10.26 18.60 28.64
N PRO A 484 -8.95 18.85 28.68
CA PRO A 484 -8.04 18.43 27.62
C PRO A 484 -7.99 16.89 27.51
N PRO A 485 -7.49 16.34 26.39
CA PRO A 485 -7.49 14.91 26.11
C PRO A 485 -6.50 14.09 26.95
N ASP A 486 -6.80 12.79 27.09
CA ASP A 486 -5.94 11.78 27.74
C ASP A 486 -5.21 10.90 26.70
N PHE A 487 -4.10 11.38 26.12
CA PHE A 487 -3.46 10.71 24.98
C PHE A 487 -2.48 9.58 25.35
N TYR A 488 -2.50 8.52 24.52
CA TYR A 488 -1.47 7.47 24.50
C TYR A 488 -1.20 6.95 23.08
N ALA A 489 0.01 6.45 22.83
CA ALA A 489 0.42 5.91 21.54
C ALA A 489 0.58 4.39 21.57
N LYS A 490 0.04 3.71 20.55
CA LYS A 490 0.27 2.28 20.27
C LYS A 490 1.33 2.15 19.19
N VAL A 491 2.39 1.42 19.48
CA VAL A 491 3.48 1.12 18.55
C VAL A 491 3.41 -0.36 18.18
N HIS A 492 3.14 -0.64 16.90
CA HIS A 492 2.93 -1.99 16.39
C HIS A 492 3.92 -2.31 15.28
N ILE A 493 4.55 -3.48 15.36
CA ILE A 493 5.22 -4.10 14.22
C ILE A 493 4.23 -5.04 13.55
N VAL A 494 4.11 -4.91 12.23
CA VAL A 494 3.27 -5.75 11.40
C VAL A 494 4.14 -6.34 10.30
N GLY A 495 4.22 -7.65 10.20
CA GLY A 495 5.07 -8.30 9.22
C GLY A 495 4.79 -9.79 9.13
N VAL A 496 5.86 -10.57 9.00
CA VAL A 496 5.80 -12.02 9.22
C VAL A 496 5.30 -12.33 10.64
N PRO A 497 4.64 -13.48 10.89
CA PRO A 497 4.08 -13.82 12.19
C PRO A 497 5.03 -13.63 13.37
N GLY A 498 6.31 -14.02 13.23
CA GLY A 498 7.33 -13.91 14.27
C GLY A 498 7.76 -12.48 14.62
N ASP A 499 7.58 -11.53 13.71
CA ASP A 499 7.96 -10.12 13.92
C ASP A 499 6.81 -9.29 14.52
N ASN A 500 5.58 -9.82 14.53
CA ASN A 500 4.41 -9.08 15.00
C ASN A 500 4.51 -8.76 16.50
N ALA A 501 4.60 -7.48 16.82
CA ALA A 501 4.72 -7.00 18.19
C ALA A 501 3.77 -5.84 18.46
N LYS A 502 3.32 -5.70 19.71
CA LYS A 502 2.49 -4.58 20.15
C LYS A 502 3.00 -4.01 21.46
N LYS A 503 3.26 -2.71 21.48
CA LYS A 503 3.63 -1.93 22.66
C LYS A 503 2.72 -0.72 22.76
N LYS A 504 2.56 -0.18 23.97
CA LYS A 504 1.82 1.06 24.21
C LYS A 504 2.61 1.91 25.20
N THR A 505 2.53 3.22 25.03
CA THR A 505 3.01 4.19 26.02
C THR A 505 2.06 4.24 27.22
N ARG A 506 2.48 4.94 28.27
CA ARG A 506 1.59 5.44 29.32
C ARG A 506 0.59 6.44 28.76
N ILE A 507 -0.49 6.65 29.50
CA ILE A 507 -1.49 7.67 29.23
C ILE A 507 -0.98 8.99 29.84
N ILE A 508 -1.01 10.06 29.07
CA ILE A 508 -0.77 11.43 29.55
C ILE A 508 -2.13 12.08 29.69
N GLU A 509 -2.56 12.30 30.93
CA GLU A 509 -3.89 12.82 31.24
C GLU A 509 -3.94 14.35 31.11
N ASN A 510 -5.05 14.87 30.57
CA ASN A 510 -5.41 16.28 30.48
C ASN A 510 -4.34 17.17 29.83
N ASP A 511 -3.73 16.72 28.72
CA ASP A 511 -2.72 17.49 28.01
C ASP A 511 -2.83 17.39 26.47
N TRP A 512 -2.82 18.56 25.82
CA TRP A 512 -2.78 18.67 24.36
C TRP A 512 -1.39 18.42 23.76
N PHE A 513 -0.35 18.41 24.60
CA PHE A 513 1.06 18.28 24.24
C PHE A 513 1.71 17.08 24.94
N PRO A 514 1.23 15.84 24.68
CA PRO A 514 1.68 14.68 25.45
C PRO A 514 3.18 14.42 25.27
N VAL A 515 3.90 14.30 26.39
CA VAL A 515 5.31 13.87 26.45
C VAL A 515 5.40 12.50 27.09
N TRP A 516 5.60 11.47 26.27
CA TRP A 516 5.72 10.08 26.71
C TRP A 516 7.14 9.74 27.14
N ASP A 517 8.12 10.09 26.30
CA ASP A 517 9.55 9.76 26.45
C ASP A 517 9.82 8.26 26.74
N GLU A 518 9.24 7.38 25.93
CA GLU A 518 9.34 5.92 26.09
C GLU A 518 10.04 5.27 24.88
N GLU A 519 10.93 4.31 25.15
CA GLU A 519 11.66 3.55 24.13
C GLU A 519 11.21 2.09 24.10
N PHE A 520 11.08 1.55 22.88
CA PHE A 520 10.69 0.16 22.63
C PHE A 520 11.68 -0.50 21.66
N GLU A 521 12.00 -1.76 21.90
CA GLU A 521 12.87 -2.55 21.03
C GLU A 521 12.09 -3.67 20.33
N PHE A 522 12.40 -3.86 19.04
CA PHE A 522 11.75 -4.83 18.17
C PHE A 522 12.79 -5.63 17.38
N PRO A 523 13.06 -6.89 17.74
CA PRO A 523 13.85 -7.78 16.91
C PRO A 523 13.06 -8.16 15.64
N LEU A 524 13.70 -8.05 14.48
CA LEU A 524 13.10 -8.28 13.17
C LEU A 524 13.84 -9.38 12.43
N THR A 525 13.09 -10.37 11.99
CA THR A 525 13.59 -11.50 11.22
C THR A 525 13.45 -11.27 9.71
N VAL A 526 12.41 -10.53 9.30
CA VAL A 526 12.17 -10.14 7.90
C VAL A 526 11.83 -8.65 7.82
N PRO A 527 12.78 -7.75 8.14
CA PRO A 527 12.58 -6.30 8.13
C PRO A 527 12.12 -5.77 6.76
N GLU A 528 12.44 -6.47 5.67
CA GLU A 528 12.07 -6.09 4.30
C GLU A 528 10.56 -6.16 4.03
N LEU A 529 9.80 -6.92 4.83
CA LEU A 529 8.33 -7.02 4.74
C LEU A 529 7.61 -6.43 5.96
N ALA A 530 8.35 -5.83 6.90
CA ALA A 530 7.80 -5.32 8.14
C ALA A 530 7.37 -3.84 8.01
N LEU A 531 6.25 -3.52 8.62
CA LEU A 531 5.68 -2.17 8.72
C LEU A 531 5.63 -1.75 10.19
N LEU A 532 6.07 -0.53 10.46
CA LEU A 532 5.86 0.15 11.73
C LEU A 532 4.54 0.92 11.65
N ARG A 533 3.56 0.53 12.47
CA ARG A 533 2.27 1.19 12.59
C ARG A 533 2.15 1.87 13.93
N ILE A 534 1.87 3.17 13.90
CA ILE A 534 1.62 3.99 15.08
C ILE A 534 0.15 4.42 15.08
N GLU A 535 -0.50 4.33 16.23
CA GLU A 535 -1.88 4.79 16.42
C GLU A 535 -1.96 5.52 17.75
N VAL A 536 -2.33 6.81 17.71
CA VAL A 536 -2.60 7.60 18.91
C VAL A 536 -4.08 7.54 19.20
N ARG A 537 -4.40 7.35 20.47
CA ARG A 537 -5.76 7.35 20.97
C ARG A 537 -5.88 8.26 22.18
N GLU A 538 -7.09 8.74 22.36
CA GLU A 538 -7.52 9.37 23.59
C GLU A 538 -8.23 8.29 24.44
N TYR A 539 -7.94 8.26 25.73
CA TYR A 539 -8.40 7.23 26.64
C TYR A 539 -9.69 7.66 27.35
N ASP A 540 -10.79 6.97 27.04
CA ASP A 540 -12.05 7.16 27.75
C ASP A 540 -12.28 5.98 28.73
N ARG A 541 -12.59 6.30 30.00
CA ARG A 541 -12.88 5.30 31.03
C ARG A 541 -14.22 4.60 30.84
N SER A 542 -15.18 5.27 30.22
CA SER A 542 -16.60 4.86 30.16
C SER A 542 -17.03 4.50 28.74
N GLU A 543 -16.34 5.03 27.73
CA GLU A 543 -16.62 4.76 26.33
C GLU A 543 -15.43 4.07 25.64
N LYS A 544 -15.49 4.00 24.30
CA LYS A 544 -14.41 3.45 23.50
C LYS A 544 -13.44 4.58 23.18
N ASP A 545 -12.17 4.37 23.53
CA ASP A 545 -11.06 5.25 23.18
C ASP A 545 -11.18 5.92 21.81
N ASP A 546 -11.16 7.25 21.83
CA ASP A 546 -11.25 8.06 20.65
C ASP A 546 -9.99 8.00 19.79
N PHE A 547 -10.17 8.23 18.49
CA PHE A 547 -9.09 8.13 17.53
C PHE A 547 -8.37 9.46 17.37
N GLY A 548 -7.12 9.53 17.83
CA GLY A 548 -6.28 10.73 17.72
C GLY A 548 -5.45 10.79 16.43
N GLY A 549 -5.23 9.66 15.76
CA GLY A 549 -4.50 9.61 14.49
C GLY A 549 -3.73 8.32 14.29
N GLN A 550 -3.30 8.06 13.05
CA GLN A 550 -2.45 6.92 12.73
C GLN A 550 -1.40 7.23 11.68
N THR A 551 -0.33 6.45 11.67
CA THR A 551 0.56 6.33 10.51
C THR A 551 1.04 4.89 10.36
N CYS A 552 1.46 4.54 9.14
CA CYS A 552 2.05 3.25 8.83
C CYS A 552 3.24 3.49 7.90
N LEU A 553 4.41 2.97 8.27
CA LEU A 553 5.68 3.23 7.62
C LEU A 553 6.40 1.91 7.33
N PRO A 554 6.95 1.71 6.13
CA PRO A 554 7.77 0.54 5.81
C PRO A 554 9.09 0.61 6.58
N ILE A 555 9.44 -0.44 7.34
CA ILE A 555 10.63 -0.41 8.20
C ILE A 555 11.91 -0.34 7.37
N SER A 556 11.95 -0.97 6.21
CA SER A 556 13.07 -0.90 5.26
C SER A 556 13.39 0.52 4.78
N GLU A 557 12.43 1.44 4.89
CA GLU A 557 12.52 2.82 4.38
C GLU A 557 12.73 3.84 5.51
N LEU A 558 12.64 3.41 6.77
CA LEU A 558 12.77 4.30 7.92
C LEU A 558 14.19 4.86 7.99
N LYS A 559 14.28 6.18 8.07
CA LYS A 559 15.52 6.89 8.35
C LYS A 559 15.84 6.85 9.83
N THR A 560 17.13 6.78 10.16
CA THR A 560 17.64 6.79 11.55
C THR A 560 17.57 8.21 12.14
N GLY A 561 17.67 8.34 13.46
CA GLY A 561 17.71 9.62 14.17
C GLY A 561 16.34 10.18 14.52
N PHE A 562 16.29 11.45 14.92
CA PHE A 562 15.03 12.14 15.29
C PHE A 562 14.23 12.49 14.04
N ARG A 563 12.96 12.10 13.98
CA ARG A 563 12.07 12.28 12.82
C ARG A 563 10.71 12.83 13.24
N ALA A 564 10.18 13.74 12.43
CA ALA A 564 8.81 14.22 12.52
C ALA A 564 7.86 13.25 11.81
N ILE A 565 6.92 12.67 12.56
CA ILE A 565 6.01 11.64 12.08
C ILE A 565 4.61 12.21 11.93
N PRO A 566 4.17 12.58 10.70
CA PRO A 566 2.84 13.12 10.52
C PRO A 566 1.78 12.04 10.70
N LEU A 567 0.69 12.40 11.38
CA LEU A 567 -0.46 11.52 11.59
C LEU A 567 -1.56 11.76 10.55
N HIS A 568 -2.38 10.74 10.38
CA HIS A 568 -3.45 10.68 9.40
C HIS A 568 -4.76 10.30 10.07
N ASP A 569 -5.86 10.74 9.47
CA ASP A 569 -7.20 10.44 9.92
C ASP A 569 -7.61 8.97 9.66
N LYS A 570 -8.87 8.64 9.96
CA LYS A 570 -9.41 7.29 9.73
C LYS A 570 -9.41 6.91 8.25
N LYS A 571 -9.54 7.86 7.32
CA LYS A 571 -9.54 7.67 5.86
C LYS A 571 -8.13 7.63 5.26
N GLY A 572 -7.11 7.89 6.09
CA GLY A 572 -5.71 7.93 5.67
C GLY A 572 -5.31 9.28 5.06
N GLU A 573 -6.11 10.33 5.25
CA GLU A 573 -5.75 11.70 4.88
C GLU A 573 -4.83 12.31 5.94
N LYS A 574 -3.80 13.02 5.51
CA LYS A 574 -2.80 13.63 6.40
C LYS A 574 -3.45 14.79 7.18
N TYR A 575 -3.29 14.82 8.50
CA TYR A 575 -3.63 16.01 9.29
C TYR A 575 -2.68 17.16 8.95
N LYS A 576 -3.15 18.42 9.07
CA LYS A 576 -2.33 19.58 8.69
C LYS A 576 -1.21 19.82 9.69
N SER A 577 -1.53 19.66 10.98
CA SER A 577 -0.63 20.06 12.06
C SER A 577 -0.15 18.90 12.94
N VAL A 578 -0.91 17.80 12.98
CA VAL A 578 -0.72 16.70 13.95
C VAL A 578 0.49 15.81 13.58
N LYS A 579 1.44 15.71 14.50
CA LYS A 579 2.68 14.96 14.31
C LYS A 579 3.27 14.45 15.63
N LEU A 580 4.18 13.48 15.53
CA LEU A 580 4.98 12.98 16.65
C LEU A 580 6.46 13.29 16.42
N LEU A 581 7.19 13.57 17.49
CA LEU A 581 8.65 13.51 17.47
C LEU A 581 9.09 12.14 17.96
N MET A 582 9.80 11.40 17.11
CA MET A 582 10.27 10.05 17.42
C MET A 582 11.74 9.89 17.04
N ARG A 583 12.43 8.92 17.63
CA ARG A 583 13.77 8.50 17.18
C ARG A 583 13.78 7.04 16.78
N PHE A 584 14.41 6.76 15.65
CA PHE A 584 14.64 5.40 15.17
C PHE A 584 16.13 5.08 15.23
N GLN A 585 16.46 3.91 15.76
CA GLN A 585 17.82 3.39 15.73
C GLN A 585 17.78 1.93 15.32
N PHE A 586 18.73 1.57 14.46
CA PHE A 586 18.89 0.21 13.98
C PHE A 586 20.17 -0.38 14.58
N VAL A 587 20.02 -1.51 15.28
CA VAL A 587 21.10 -2.24 15.95
C VAL A 587 21.34 -3.58 15.27
#